data_AF-A0A7C4NGR4-F1
#
_entry.id   AF-A0A7C4NGR4-F1
#
_cell.length_a   1.000
_cell.length_b   1.000
_cell.length_c   1.000
_cell.angle_alpha   90.00
_cell.angle_beta   90.00
_cell.angle_gamma   90.00
#
_symmetry.space_group_name_H-M   'P 1'
#
loop_
_entity.id
_entity.type
_entity.pdbx_description
1 polymer ?
#
loop_
_entity_poly.entity_id
_entity_poly.type
_entity_poly.pdbx_seq_one_letter_code
_entity_poly.pdbx_strand_id
1 'polypeptide(L)'
;LLLVRYLVARYGAYILVWILAGDGDYRGGKAERWKFIGRAVFQGRSRHPVTMHPAGRHWLLPEFLHEEWLDIVGYQSGHGVSEDDLKWLCFGPPSRDWLLEPARPFINLEPNYEGHLAYRVFKPITAHMVRRAAYWSLLVAPPAGVSYGTNGVWYWSRKPEVPINHPHIGVAKPWREAVNLPGAWSMGRLRRIFSKIPWWVLRPDHELLVEQPGFKHVELFVAACRSEKGEIALIYTPEMQSLNLNLSHMKKPFEAVWINPRREEEVRIGVFSCDRLNLTPPGPGDWLLILKALS
;
A
#
# COMPACT_ATOMS: atom_id res chain seq x y z
N LEU A 1 9.12 -4.94 -28.86
CA LEU A 1 10.22 -3.94 -28.79
C LEU A 1 9.87 -2.63 -29.49
N LEU A 2 9.48 -2.65 -30.78
CA LEU A 2 9.14 -1.44 -31.55
C LEU A 2 8.09 -0.55 -30.87
N LEU A 3 7.00 -1.14 -30.37
CA LEU A 3 5.96 -0.40 -29.64
C LEU A 3 6.52 0.38 -28.44
N VAL A 4 7.32 -0.27 -27.59
CA VAL A 4 7.87 0.37 -26.38
C VAL A 4 8.84 1.50 -26.76
N ARG A 5 9.69 1.29 -27.76
CA ARG A 5 10.58 2.35 -28.28
C ARG A 5 9.81 3.55 -28.81
N TYR A 6 8.71 3.30 -29.53
CA TYR A 6 7.83 4.35 -30.01
C TYR A 6 7.20 5.14 -28.87
N LEU A 7 6.69 4.46 -27.83
CA LEU A 7 6.12 5.11 -26.65
C LEU A 7 7.17 5.97 -25.92
N VAL A 8 8.39 5.44 -25.72
CA VAL A 8 9.48 6.21 -25.09
C VAL A 8 9.87 7.42 -25.94
N ALA A 9 10.00 7.28 -27.26
CA ALA A 9 10.32 8.40 -28.14
C ALA A 9 9.21 9.46 -28.14
N ARG A 10 7.94 9.04 -28.08
CA ARG A 10 6.78 9.93 -28.12
C ARG A 10 6.52 10.65 -26.81
N TYR A 11 6.67 9.96 -25.68
CA TYR A 11 6.26 10.46 -24.36
C TYR A 11 7.40 10.70 -23.39
N GLY A 12 8.63 10.30 -23.70
CA GLY A 12 9.79 10.43 -22.81
C GLY A 12 10.20 11.87 -22.48
N ALA A 13 9.59 12.89 -23.08
CA ALA A 13 9.78 14.28 -22.66
C ALA A 13 8.87 14.70 -21.49
N TYR A 14 7.85 13.92 -21.15
CA TYR A 14 6.89 14.23 -20.08
C TYR A 14 7.32 13.68 -18.71
N ILE A 15 6.67 14.16 -17.64
CA ILE A 15 6.77 13.58 -16.30
C ILE A 15 5.86 12.35 -16.25
N LEU A 16 6.46 11.16 -16.17
CA LEU A 16 5.74 9.90 -16.16
C LEU A 16 6.51 8.82 -15.38
N VAL A 17 5.81 7.71 -15.13
CA VAL A 17 6.37 6.44 -14.67
C VAL A 17 6.03 5.39 -15.72
N TRP A 18 7.00 4.57 -16.11
CA TRP A 18 6.75 3.45 -17.02
C TRP A 18 6.29 2.23 -16.23
N ILE A 19 5.07 1.77 -16.49
CA ILE A 19 4.54 0.53 -15.90
C ILE A 19 4.58 -0.54 -17.00
N LEU A 20 5.49 -1.51 -16.87
CA LEU A 20 5.61 -2.60 -17.82
C LEU A 20 4.61 -3.71 -17.50
N ALA A 21 4.17 -4.36 -18.57
CA ALA A 21 3.20 -5.43 -18.55
C ALA A 21 1.85 -5.00 -17.95
N GLY A 22 1.11 -5.93 -17.37
CA GLY A 22 -0.22 -5.70 -16.81
C GLY A 22 -0.92 -7.02 -16.46
N ASP A 23 -1.19 -7.21 -15.18
CA ASP A 23 -2.03 -8.28 -14.61
C ASP A 23 -1.69 -9.70 -15.14
N GLY A 24 -0.40 -10.00 -15.26
CA GLY A 24 0.09 -11.26 -15.81
C GLY A 24 1.05 -12.00 -14.89
N ASP A 25 1.29 -13.27 -15.22
CA ASP A 25 2.29 -14.08 -14.57
C ASP A 25 3.65 -13.93 -15.25
N TYR A 26 4.63 -13.38 -14.53
CA TYR A 26 5.99 -13.12 -15.03
C TYR A 26 7.06 -13.93 -14.31
N ARG A 27 6.67 -15.01 -13.63
CA ARG A 27 7.61 -15.89 -12.92
C ARG A 27 8.27 -16.89 -13.86
N GLY A 28 9.45 -17.37 -13.47
CA GLY A 28 10.22 -18.36 -14.23
C GLY A 28 10.49 -17.94 -15.68
N GLY A 29 10.34 -18.86 -16.64
CA GLY A 29 10.62 -18.59 -18.07
C GLY A 29 9.78 -17.47 -18.69
N LYS A 30 8.65 -17.07 -18.06
CA LYS A 30 7.83 -15.93 -18.52
C LYS A 30 8.50 -14.57 -18.25
N ALA A 31 9.47 -14.51 -17.33
CA ALA A 31 10.19 -13.29 -16.98
C ALA A 31 11.08 -12.77 -18.12
N GLU A 32 11.70 -13.67 -18.87
CA GLU A 32 12.79 -13.35 -19.81
C GLU A 32 12.36 -12.38 -20.91
N ARG A 33 11.12 -12.49 -21.39
CA ARG A 33 10.57 -11.52 -22.35
C ARG A 33 10.60 -10.10 -21.79
N TRP A 34 10.25 -9.92 -20.52
CA TRP A 34 10.16 -8.62 -19.88
C TRP A 34 11.53 -8.08 -19.49
N LYS A 35 12.42 -8.94 -18.98
CA LYS A 35 13.84 -8.58 -18.78
C LYS A 35 14.49 -8.10 -20.06
N PHE A 36 14.29 -8.84 -21.16
CA PHE A 36 14.79 -8.44 -22.48
C PHE A 36 14.27 -7.06 -22.90
N ILE A 37 12.96 -6.80 -22.76
CA ILE A 37 12.38 -5.48 -23.07
C ILE A 37 12.96 -4.39 -22.17
N GLY A 38 13.04 -4.65 -20.87
CA GLY A 38 13.58 -3.75 -19.85
C GLY A 38 15.00 -3.28 -20.16
N ARG A 39 15.91 -4.25 -20.34
CA ARG A 39 17.31 -4.01 -20.71
C ARG A 39 17.45 -3.29 -22.06
N ALA A 40 16.64 -3.69 -23.04
CA ALA A 40 16.74 -3.14 -24.40
C ALA A 40 16.22 -1.69 -24.53
N VAL A 41 15.38 -1.23 -23.61
CA VAL A 41 14.72 0.09 -23.72
C VAL A 41 15.10 1.03 -22.58
N PHE A 42 15.17 0.57 -21.34
CA PHE A 42 15.24 1.42 -20.17
C PHE A 42 16.62 1.41 -19.50
N GLN A 43 17.32 0.27 -19.47
CA GLN A 43 18.63 0.19 -18.81
C GLN A 43 19.63 1.18 -19.43
N GLY A 44 20.20 2.05 -18.57
CA GLY A 44 21.13 3.10 -18.96
C GLY A 44 20.57 4.16 -19.91
N ARG A 45 19.24 4.17 -20.16
CA ARG A 45 18.59 5.01 -21.18
C ARG A 45 17.41 5.82 -20.65
N SER A 46 16.65 5.26 -19.71
CA SER A 46 15.50 5.94 -19.11
C SER A 46 15.94 6.98 -18.10
N ARG A 47 15.27 8.14 -18.11
CA ARG A 47 15.35 9.13 -17.03
C ARG A 47 14.15 9.06 -16.08
N HIS A 48 13.20 8.18 -16.39
CA HIS A 48 11.94 8.01 -15.67
C HIS A 48 11.96 6.72 -14.88
N PRO A 49 11.34 6.69 -13.69
CA PRO A 49 11.15 5.45 -12.96
C PRO A 49 10.37 4.42 -13.78
N VAL A 50 10.78 3.16 -13.64
CA VAL A 50 10.16 2.01 -14.28
C VAL A 50 9.74 1.01 -13.21
N THR A 51 8.54 0.45 -13.39
CA THR A 51 7.97 -0.59 -12.53
C THR A 51 7.31 -1.67 -13.39
N MET A 52 6.82 -2.73 -12.76
CA MET A 52 6.07 -3.81 -13.42
C MET A 52 4.75 -4.07 -12.69
N HIS A 53 3.69 -4.35 -13.44
CA HIS A 53 2.38 -4.67 -12.88
C HIS A 53 2.06 -6.18 -12.99
N PRO A 54 2.34 -7.00 -11.96
CA PRO A 54 2.04 -8.43 -11.96
C PRO A 54 0.56 -8.72 -11.70
N ALA A 55 0.16 -9.97 -11.93
CA ALA A 55 -1.13 -10.49 -11.49
C ALA A 55 -1.28 -10.50 -9.96
N GLY A 56 -2.52 -10.55 -9.49
CA GLY A 56 -2.86 -10.62 -8.06
C GLY A 56 -2.05 -11.67 -7.29
N ARG A 57 -1.39 -11.23 -6.21
CA ARG A 57 -0.53 -12.04 -5.33
C ARG A 57 0.69 -12.69 -6.02
N HIS A 58 0.99 -12.36 -7.27
CA HIS A 58 2.23 -12.79 -7.90
C HIS A 58 3.38 -11.89 -7.45
N TRP A 59 4.43 -12.52 -6.93
CA TRP A 59 5.63 -11.84 -6.47
C TRP A 59 6.74 -11.99 -7.50
N LEU A 60 7.18 -10.87 -8.08
CA LEU A 60 8.16 -10.83 -9.17
C LEU A 60 9.57 -10.47 -8.70
N LEU A 61 9.74 -10.02 -7.46
CA LEU A 61 11.06 -9.54 -7.03
C LEU A 61 12.17 -10.60 -7.18
N PRO A 62 11.97 -11.90 -6.89
CA PRO A 62 13.02 -12.91 -7.09
C PRO A 62 13.54 -12.97 -8.53
N GLU A 63 12.66 -12.81 -9.53
CA GLU A 63 13.05 -12.84 -10.93
C GLU A 63 13.73 -11.55 -11.39
N PHE A 64 13.37 -10.40 -10.80
CA PHE A 64 13.78 -9.07 -11.28
C PHE A 64 14.70 -8.31 -10.31
N LEU A 65 15.13 -8.93 -9.19
CA LEU A 65 15.93 -8.28 -8.14
C LEU A 65 17.20 -7.61 -8.69
N HIS A 66 17.84 -8.20 -9.69
CA HIS A 66 19.07 -7.67 -10.28
C HIS A 66 18.84 -6.96 -11.63
N GLU A 67 17.59 -6.71 -12.02
CA GLU A 67 17.28 -5.88 -13.18
C GLU A 67 17.45 -4.41 -12.81
N GLU A 68 18.56 -3.80 -13.24
CA GLU A 68 18.89 -2.39 -12.98
C GLU A 68 17.85 -1.40 -13.53
N TRP A 69 17.11 -1.80 -14.56
CA TRP A 69 16.06 -0.96 -15.13
C TRP A 69 14.78 -0.95 -14.28
N LEU A 70 14.61 -1.83 -13.31
CA LEU A 70 13.45 -1.84 -12.42
C LEU A 70 13.73 -0.90 -11.24
N ASP A 71 13.09 0.26 -11.20
CA ASP A 71 13.32 1.27 -10.14
C ASP A 71 12.40 1.08 -8.93
N ILE A 72 11.17 0.61 -9.17
CA ILE A 72 10.13 0.47 -8.14
C ILE A 72 9.54 -0.94 -8.22
N VAL A 73 9.46 -1.64 -7.08
CA VAL A 73 8.85 -2.97 -7.01
C VAL A 73 7.33 -2.82 -6.95
N GLY A 74 6.68 -3.07 -8.08
CA GLY A 74 5.22 -3.07 -8.20
C GLY A 74 4.61 -4.40 -7.79
N TYR A 75 3.49 -4.36 -7.08
CA TYR A 75 2.73 -5.57 -6.76
C TYR A 75 1.22 -5.31 -6.74
N GLN A 76 0.43 -6.38 -6.81
CA GLN A 76 -1.03 -6.36 -6.74
C GLN A 76 -1.48 -7.22 -5.55
N SER A 77 -2.11 -6.60 -4.55
CA SER A 77 -2.69 -7.34 -3.42
C SER A 77 -4.17 -7.69 -3.59
N GLY A 78 -4.86 -7.05 -4.54
CA GLY A 78 -6.29 -7.23 -4.77
C GLY A 78 -6.66 -8.49 -5.55
N HIS A 79 -7.94 -8.79 -5.72
CA HIS A 79 -9.11 -8.21 -5.03
C HIS A 79 -9.67 -9.15 -3.94
N GLY A 80 -8.82 -10.02 -3.40
CA GLY A 80 -9.16 -10.89 -2.28
C GLY A 80 -9.19 -10.15 -0.95
N VAL A 81 -10.04 -10.62 -0.03
CA VAL A 81 -10.11 -10.15 1.37
C VAL A 81 -10.14 -11.32 2.36
N SER A 82 -9.85 -12.54 1.88
CA SER A 82 -9.75 -13.72 2.75
C SER A 82 -8.49 -13.63 3.62
N GLU A 83 -8.44 -14.44 4.66
CA GLU A 83 -7.28 -14.50 5.55
C GLU A 83 -5.96 -14.69 4.78
N ASP A 84 -5.94 -15.56 3.77
CA ASP A 84 -4.75 -15.81 2.93
C ASP A 84 -4.35 -14.59 2.10
N ASP A 85 -5.31 -13.81 1.61
CA ASP A 85 -5.04 -12.60 0.83
C ASP A 85 -4.43 -11.52 1.71
N LEU A 86 -5.00 -11.33 2.91
CA LEU A 86 -4.52 -10.34 3.87
C LEU A 86 -3.15 -10.77 4.45
N LYS A 87 -2.95 -12.06 4.73
CA LYS A 87 -1.65 -12.60 5.18
C LYS A 87 -0.56 -12.42 4.13
N TRP A 88 -0.89 -12.56 2.84
CA TRP A 88 0.07 -12.30 1.77
C TRP A 88 0.59 -10.86 1.79
N LEU A 89 -0.27 -9.87 2.05
CA LEU A 89 0.15 -8.47 2.16
C LEU A 89 0.90 -8.18 3.48
N CYS A 90 0.37 -8.64 4.62
CA CYS A 90 0.88 -8.25 5.95
C CYS A 90 2.10 -9.07 6.39
N PHE A 91 2.16 -10.33 6.00
CA PHE A 91 3.19 -11.28 6.43
C PHE A 91 3.91 -11.96 5.26
N GLY A 92 3.54 -11.68 4.02
CA GLY A 92 4.15 -12.28 2.86
C GLY A 92 5.34 -11.49 2.33
N PRO A 93 5.73 -11.76 1.07
CA PRO A 93 6.87 -11.09 0.46
C PRO A 93 6.83 -9.55 0.48
N PRO A 94 5.68 -8.87 0.27
CA PRO A 94 5.63 -7.41 0.35
C PRO A 94 6.12 -6.82 1.68
N SER A 95 5.97 -7.53 2.81
CA SER A 95 6.38 -7.01 4.13
C SER A 95 7.77 -7.44 4.58
N ARG A 96 8.44 -8.30 3.81
CA ARG A 96 9.72 -8.92 4.19
C ARG A 96 10.84 -8.62 3.20
N ASP A 97 10.53 -8.65 1.92
CA ASP A 97 11.55 -8.66 0.87
C ASP A 97 12.08 -7.26 0.56
N TRP A 98 11.55 -6.21 1.20
CA TRP A 98 12.13 -4.86 1.14
C TRP A 98 13.54 -4.78 1.74
N LEU A 99 13.93 -5.79 2.54
CA LEU A 99 15.28 -5.98 3.08
C LEU A 99 16.27 -6.57 2.06
N LEU A 100 15.80 -7.00 0.88
CA LEU A 100 16.68 -7.55 -0.15
C LEU A 100 17.44 -6.43 -0.87
N GLU A 101 18.69 -6.73 -1.22
CA GLU A 101 19.55 -5.83 -1.97
C GLU A 101 19.58 -6.16 -3.47
N PRO A 102 19.61 -5.16 -4.36
CA PRO A 102 19.62 -3.73 -4.06
C PRO A 102 18.25 -3.21 -3.62
N ALA A 103 18.27 -2.39 -2.55
CA ALA A 103 17.07 -1.81 -1.96
C ALA A 103 16.26 -0.97 -2.97
N ARG A 104 14.94 -1.18 -3.00
CA ARG A 104 14.00 -0.45 -3.86
C ARG A 104 12.71 -0.13 -3.10
N PRO A 105 12.06 1.00 -3.39
CA PRO A 105 10.75 1.29 -2.83
C PRO A 105 9.67 0.41 -3.47
N PHE A 106 8.61 0.12 -2.72
CA PHE A 106 7.53 -0.76 -3.13
C PHE A 106 6.25 0.03 -3.40
N ILE A 107 5.45 -0.40 -4.38
CA ILE A 107 4.14 0.20 -4.67
C ILE A 107 3.08 -0.88 -4.86
N ASN A 108 2.00 -0.79 -4.08
CA ASN A 108 0.80 -1.56 -4.36
C ASN A 108 0.02 -0.88 -5.50
N LEU A 109 0.16 -1.43 -6.69
CA LEU A 109 -0.41 -0.90 -7.93
C LEU A 109 -1.91 -1.17 -8.03
N GLU A 110 -2.38 -2.24 -7.40
CA GLU A 110 -3.79 -2.64 -7.46
C GLU A 110 -4.19 -3.38 -6.17
N PRO A 111 -4.55 -2.61 -5.11
CA PRO A 111 -5.25 -3.15 -3.97
C PRO A 111 -6.68 -3.61 -4.32
N ASN A 112 -7.41 -4.10 -3.34
CA ASN A 112 -8.84 -4.39 -3.46
C ASN A 112 -9.65 -3.14 -3.87
N TYR A 113 -10.51 -3.25 -4.89
CA TYR A 113 -11.29 -2.13 -5.40
C TYR A 113 -12.61 -1.93 -4.66
N GLU A 114 -12.95 -0.67 -4.35
CA GLU A 114 -14.21 -0.37 -3.66
C GLU A 114 -15.43 -0.76 -4.52
N GLY A 115 -16.40 -1.43 -3.90
CA GLY A 115 -17.62 -1.92 -4.56
C GLY A 115 -17.43 -3.16 -5.44
N HIS A 116 -16.20 -3.65 -5.60
CA HIS A 116 -15.93 -4.94 -6.25
C HIS A 116 -16.32 -6.07 -5.29
N LEU A 117 -16.91 -7.17 -5.78
CA LEU A 117 -17.14 -8.36 -4.95
C LEU A 117 -15.80 -9.04 -4.69
N ALA A 118 -15.40 -9.13 -3.42
CA ALA A 118 -14.12 -9.73 -3.08
C ALA A 118 -14.02 -11.17 -3.58
N TYR A 119 -12.87 -11.54 -4.14
CA TYR A 119 -12.65 -12.88 -4.68
C TYR A 119 -12.95 -13.95 -3.64
N ARG A 120 -13.63 -15.03 -4.07
CA ARG A 120 -14.02 -16.21 -3.26
C ARG A 120 -15.01 -15.94 -2.13
N VAL A 121 -15.12 -14.70 -1.64
CA VAL A 121 -16.04 -14.28 -0.57
C VAL A 121 -17.35 -13.73 -1.13
N PHE A 122 -17.32 -13.15 -2.34
CA PHE A 122 -18.48 -12.59 -3.05
C PHE A 122 -19.27 -11.54 -2.26
N LYS A 123 -18.57 -10.77 -1.41
CA LYS A 123 -19.13 -9.61 -0.69
C LYS A 123 -18.49 -8.32 -1.19
N PRO A 124 -19.24 -7.20 -1.25
CA PRO A 124 -18.68 -5.92 -1.67
C PRO A 124 -17.51 -5.48 -0.77
N ILE A 125 -16.41 -5.09 -1.41
CA ILE A 125 -15.28 -4.46 -0.75
C ILE A 125 -15.69 -3.05 -0.30
N THR A 126 -15.52 -2.78 0.99
CA THR A 126 -15.97 -1.54 1.63
C THR A 126 -14.90 -0.45 1.65
N ALA A 127 -15.31 0.79 1.90
CA ALA A 127 -14.42 1.91 2.16
C ALA A 127 -13.40 1.65 3.29
N HIS A 128 -13.78 0.86 4.30
CA HIS A 128 -12.87 0.47 5.38
C HIS A 128 -11.80 -0.51 4.88
N MET A 129 -12.20 -1.53 4.12
CA MET A 129 -11.25 -2.51 3.58
C MET A 129 -10.22 -1.87 2.63
N VAL A 130 -10.62 -0.90 1.80
CA VAL A 130 -9.68 -0.19 0.91
C VAL A 130 -8.74 0.74 1.69
N ARG A 131 -9.22 1.42 2.74
CA ARG A 131 -8.35 2.20 3.64
C ARG A 131 -7.33 1.30 4.33
N ARG A 132 -7.77 0.17 4.88
CA ARG A 132 -6.92 -0.81 5.54
C ARG A 132 -5.81 -1.30 4.62
N ALA A 133 -6.14 -1.72 3.41
CA ALA A 133 -5.13 -2.13 2.42
C ALA A 133 -4.17 -1.00 2.05
N ALA A 134 -4.66 0.23 1.92
CA ALA A 134 -3.81 1.39 1.61
C ALA A 134 -2.81 1.72 2.73
N TYR A 135 -3.28 1.81 3.99
CA TYR A 135 -2.40 2.05 5.13
C TYR A 135 -1.40 0.92 5.36
N TRP A 136 -1.84 -0.34 5.24
CA TRP A 136 -0.91 -1.47 5.31
C TRP A 136 0.14 -1.38 4.21
N SER A 137 -0.24 -1.14 2.96
CA SER A 137 0.72 -1.03 1.84
C SER A 137 1.77 0.07 2.04
N LEU A 138 1.41 1.17 2.69
CA LEU A 138 2.33 2.27 2.98
C LEU A 138 3.26 2.01 4.17
N LEU A 139 2.93 1.04 5.04
CA LEU A 139 3.60 0.85 6.33
C LEU A 139 4.26 -0.53 6.48
N VAL A 140 4.02 -1.48 5.57
CA VAL A 140 4.68 -2.80 5.59
C VAL A 140 6.01 -2.83 4.84
N ALA A 141 6.29 -1.82 4.02
CA ALA A 141 7.56 -1.64 3.29
C ALA A 141 7.83 -0.15 3.05
N PRO A 142 9.08 0.25 2.76
CA PRO A 142 9.39 1.59 2.25
C PRO A 142 8.58 1.89 0.98
N PRO A 143 7.64 2.85 1.01
CA PRO A 143 6.68 2.99 -0.08
C PRO A 143 7.18 3.94 -1.18
N ALA A 144 6.92 3.60 -2.44
CA ALA A 144 6.82 4.55 -3.55
C ALA A 144 5.40 5.12 -3.70
N GLY A 145 4.43 4.57 -2.96
CA GLY A 145 3.04 5.01 -2.92
C GLY A 145 2.06 3.84 -2.83
N VAL A 146 0.79 4.13 -3.04
CA VAL A 146 -0.28 3.15 -3.18
C VAL A 146 -1.32 3.69 -4.16
N SER A 147 -1.85 2.81 -5.00
CA SER A 147 -2.95 3.15 -5.91
C SER A 147 -4.30 2.79 -5.29
N TYR A 148 -5.37 3.37 -5.84
CA TYR A 148 -6.74 3.09 -5.43
C TYR A 148 -7.60 2.89 -6.68
N GLY A 149 -8.57 2.00 -6.59
CA GLY A 149 -9.55 1.80 -7.66
C GLY A 149 -10.93 1.42 -7.13
N THR A 150 -11.90 1.51 -8.02
CA THR A 150 -13.30 1.18 -7.76
C THR A 150 -13.84 0.38 -8.92
N ASN A 151 -14.81 -0.49 -8.65
CA ASN A 151 -15.42 -1.34 -9.67
C ASN A 151 -15.99 -0.54 -10.86
N GLY A 152 -16.47 0.69 -10.61
CA GLY A 152 -17.02 1.57 -11.64
C GLY A 152 -15.99 2.32 -12.46
N VAL A 153 -14.92 2.81 -11.83
CA VAL A 153 -13.92 3.66 -12.49
C VAL A 153 -12.99 2.85 -13.39
N TRP A 154 -12.48 1.70 -12.93
CA TRP A 154 -11.53 0.91 -13.72
C TRP A 154 -12.18 0.44 -15.04
N TYR A 155 -13.47 0.09 -15.01
CA TYR A 155 -14.23 -0.37 -16.16
C TYR A 155 -14.84 0.76 -17.01
N TRP A 156 -14.74 2.02 -16.58
CA TRP A 156 -15.40 3.16 -17.25
C TRP A 156 -16.91 2.97 -17.46
N SER A 157 -17.56 2.28 -16.51
CA SER A 157 -19.00 1.97 -16.57
C SER A 157 -19.82 3.25 -16.75
N ARG A 158 -20.74 3.26 -17.72
CA ARG A 158 -21.65 4.41 -17.96
C ARG A 158 -23.02 4.22 -17.33
N LYS A 159 -23.39 2.97 -17.05
CA LYS A 159 -24.64 2.53 -16.46
C LYS A 159 -24.36 1.33 -15.56
N PRO A 160 -25.20 1.04 -14.56
CA PRO A 160 -25.04 -0.17 -13.76
C PRO A 160 -24.93 -1.41 -14.65
N GLU A 161 -23.77 -2.07 -14.63
CA GLU A 161 -23.51 -3.25 -15.46
C GLU A 161 -22.42 -4.13 -14.84
N VAL A 162 -22.44 -5.42 -15.19
CA VAL A 162 -21.35 -6.33 -14.84
C VAL A 162 -20.24 -6.15 -15.87
N PRO A 163 -18.99 -5.86 -15.45
CA PRO A 163 -17.88 -5.69 -16.38
C PRO A 163 -17.64 -6.90 -17.29
N ILE A 164 -17.42 -6.64 -18.58
CA ILE A 164 -17.15 -7.69 -19.58
C ILE A 164 -15.90 -8.48 -19.15
N ASN A 165 -15.95 -9.81 -19.34
CA ASN A 165 -14.92 -10.77 -18.94
C ASN A 165 -14.66 -10.85 -17.42
N HIS A 166 -15.49 -10.23 -16.59
CA HIS A 166 -15.39 -10.30 -15.13
C HIS A 166 -16.77 -10.52 -14.49
N PRO A 167 -17.48 -11.63 -14.78
CA PRO A 167 -18.87 -11.82 -14.37
C PRO A 167 -19.09 -11.90 -12.86
N HIS A 168 -18.03 -12.18 -12.10
CA HIS A 168 -18.08 -12.51 -10.67
C HIS A 168 -17.78 -11.34 -9.73
N ILE A 169 -17.58 -10.15 -10.26
CA ILE A 169 -17.09 -9.00 -9.50
C ILE A 169 -18.21 -8.03 -9.07
N GLY A 170 -19.45 -8.38 -9.39
CA GLY A 170 -20.64 -7.59 -9.10
C GLY A 170 -20.91 -6.50 -10.13
N VAL A 171 -22.00 -5.77 -9.90
CA VAL A 171 -22.44 -4.67 -10.76
C VAL A 171 -21.60 -3.43 -10.47
N ALA A 172 -20.87 -2.97 -11.48
CA ALA A 172 -20.13 -1.72 -11.43
C ALA A 172 -21.11 -0.54 -11.45
N LYS A 173 -20.89 0.43 -10.56
CA LYS A 173 -21.60 1.73 -10.59
C LYS A 173 -21.09 2.57 -11.77
N PRO A 174 -21.90 3.48 -12.32
CA PRO A 174 -21.41 4.48 -13.26
C PRO A 174 -20.17 5.21 -12.71
N TRP A 175 -19.14 5.38 -13.53
CA TRP A 175 -17.85 5.90 -13.07
C TRP A 175 -17.97 7.28 -12.39
N ARG A 176 -18.91 8.13 -12.85
CA ARG A 176 -19.19 9.45 -12.27
C ARG A 176 -19.73 9.37 -10.84
N GLU A 177 -20.43 8.31 -10.51
CA GLU A 177 -20.82 8.02 -9.12
C GLU A 177 -19.66 7.39 -8.37
N ALA A 178 -18.94 6.46 -9.01
CA ALA A 178 -17.89 5.68 -8.39
C ALA A 178 -16.68 6.52 -7.94
N VAL A 179 -16.37 7.64 -8.63
CA VAL A 179 -15.34 8.61 -8.19
C VAL A 179 -15.69 9.32 -6.87
N ASN A 180 -16.97 9.31 -6.47
CA ASN A 180 -17.45 9.94 -5.25
C ASN A 180 -17.66 8.96 -4.09
N LEU A 181 -17.22 7.70 -4.24
CA LEU A 181 -17.35 6.70 -3.18
C LEU A 181 -16.52 7.08 -1.94
N PRO A 182 -16.92 6.63 -0.73
CA PRO A 182 -16.23 7.03 0.50
C PRO A 182 -14.73 6.68 0.53
N GLY A 183 -14.30 5.58 -0.08
CA GLY A 183 -12.89 5.22 -0.20
C GLY A 183 -12.07 6.21 -1.03
N ALA A 184 -12.64 6.77 -2.11
CA ALA A 184 -12.00 7.81 -2.91
C ALA A 184 -11.72 9.07 -2.07
N TRP A 185 -12.70 9.51 -1.29
CA TRP A 185 -12.50 10.61 -0.34
C TRP A 185 -11.42 10.27 0.68
N SER A 186 -11.42 9.05 1.22
CA SER A 186 -10.39 8.57 2.14
C SER A 186 -8.97 8.63 1.55
N MET A 187 -8.77 8.40 0.24
CA MET A 187 -7.44 8.56 -0.38
C MET A 187 -6.99 10.03 -0.42
N GLY A 188 -7.91 10.97 -0.62
CA GLY A 188 -7.64 12.40 -0.48
C GLY A 188 -7.17 12.76 0.94
N ARG A 189 -7.80 12.16 1.97
CA ARG A 189 -7.40 12.31 3.38
C ARG A 189 -6.03 11.69 3.65
N LEU A 190 -5.81 10.46 3.17
CA LEU A 190 -4.54 9.74 3.27
C LEU A 190 -3.39 10.59 2.73
N ARG A 191 -3.54 11.16 1.53
CA ARG A 191 -2.55 12.08 0.94
C ARG A 191 -2.28 13.27 1.86
N ARG A 192 -3.31 13.95 2.37
CA ARG A 192 -3.14 15.12 3.25
C ARG A 192 -2.44 14.78 4.57
N ILE A 193 -2.73 13.62 5.15
CA ILE A 193 -2.07 13.12 6.35
C ILE A 193 -0.58 12.88 6.05
N PHE A 194 -0.26 12.10 5.03
CA PHE A 194 1.12 11.77 4.69
C PHE A 194 1.93 12.99 4.20
N SER A 195 1.31 13.99 3.58
CA SER A 195 2.01 15.24 3.19
C SER A 195 2.58 16.04 4.38
N LYS A 196 2.10 15.79 5.60
CA LYS A 196 2.59 16.44 6.83
C LYS A 196 3.69 15.64 7.53
N ILE A 197 4.04 14.46 7.00
CA ILE A 197 4.91 13.48 7.65
C ILE A 197 6.12 13.27 6.73
N PRO A 198 7.36 13.23 7.25
CA PRO A 198 8.54 12.84 6.47
C PRO A 198 8.53 11.32 6.22
N TRP A 199 7.51 10.80 5.54
CA TRP A 199 7.25 9.36 5.43
C TRP A 199 8.39 8.57 4.78
N TRP A 200 9.24 9.23 3.97
CA TRP A 200 10.39 8.59 3.31
C TRP A 200 11.49 8.15 4.30
N VAL A 201 11.52 8.69 5.53
CA VAL A 201 12.48 8.26 6.56
C VAL A 201 11.98 7.08 7.39
N LEU A 202 10.72 6.67 7.21
CA LEU A 202 10.11 5.59 7.98
C LEU A 202 10.53 4.22 7.43
N ARG A 203 10.74 3.28 8.35
CA ARG A 203 10.93 1.86 8.04
C ARG A 203 9.94 1.04 8.86
N PRO A 204 9.40 -0.08 8.30
CA PRO A 204 8.59 -1.02 9.07
C PRO A 204 9.31 -1.46 10.33
N ASP A 205 8.60 -1.43 11.45
CA ASP A 205 9.17 -1.71 12.76
C ASP A 205 8.13 -2.45 13.62
N HIS A 206 8.22 -3.78 13.59
CA HIS A 206 7.32 -4.64 14.36
C HIS A 206 7.64 -4.63 15.86
N GLU A 207 8.84 -4.22 16.25
CA GLU A 207 9.25 -4.19 17.67
C GLU A 207 8.53 -3.10 18.45
N LEU A 208 7.95 -2.09 17.77
CA LEU A 208 7.06 -1.10 18.39
C LEU A 208 5.85 -1.74 19.09
N LEU A 209 5.46 -2.95 18.71
CA LEU A 209 4.34 -3.67 19.29
C LEU A 209 4.87 -4.81 20.18
N VAL A 210 4.36 -4.89 21.41
CA VAL A 210 4.67 -6.03 22.29
C VAL A 210 4.07 -7.33 21.76
N GLU A 211 2.86 -7.23 21.21
CA GLU A 211 2.15 -8.31 20.55
C GLU A 211 1.54 -7.78 19.26
N GLN A 212 1.56 -8.59 18.20
CA GLN A 212 0.90 -8.29 16.94
C GLN A 212 -0.47 -9.00 16.89
N PRO A 213 -1.61 -8.28 17.05
CA PRO A 213 -2.95 -8.88 16.99
C PRO A 213 -3.22 -9.60 15.67
N GLY A 214 -2.55 -9.17 14.59
CA GLY A 214 -2.60 -9.79 13.27
C GLY A 214 -2.22 -11.27 13.22
N PHE A 215 -1.47 -11.80 14.20
CA PHE A 215 -1.13 -13.23 14.25
C PHE A 215 -2.34 -14.11 14.63
N LYS A 216 -3.29 -13.57 15.40
CA LYS A 216 -4.54 -14.26 15.76
C LYS A 216 -5.61 -14.06 14.70
N HIS A 217 -5.81 -12.81 14.27
CA HIS A 217 -6.76 -12.44 13.22
C HIS A 217 -6.11 -11.38 12.34
N VAL A 218 -5.82 -11.71 11.08
CA VAL A 218 -5.05 -10.83 10.19
C VAL A 218 -5.77 -9.51 9.89
N GLU A 219 -7.09 -9.48 9.97
CA GLU A 219 -7.91 -8.27 9.88
C GLU A 219 -7.56 -7.23 10.94
N LEU A 220 -7.00 -7.67 12.08
CA LEU A 220 -6.54 -6.86 13.21
C LEU A 220 -5.06 -6.48 13.13
N PHE A 221 -4.37 -6.83 12.03
CA PHE A 221 -2.95 -6.52 11.85
C PHE A 221 -2.68 -5.01 12.00
N VAL A 222 -1.76 -4.70 12.90
CA VAL A 222 -1.30 -3.34 13.17
C VAL A 222 -0.01 -3.12 12.40
N ALA A 223 -0.04 -2.20 11.44
CA ALA A 223 1.16 -1.84 10.69
C ALA A 223 1.88 -0.71 11.44
N ALA A 224 3.16 -0.92 11.76
CA ALA A 224 3.96 0.01 12.54
C ALA A 224 5.26 0.34 11.80
N CYS A 225 5.64 1.61 11.83
CA CYS A 225 6.86 2.13 11.24
C CYS A 225 7.52 3.13 12.18
N ARG A 226 8.84 3.20 12.13
CA ARG A 226 9.67 4.16 12.88
C ARG A 226 10.72 4.77 11.98
N SER A 227 11.06 6.04 12.19
CA SER A 227 12.29 6.61 11.63
C SER A 227 13.51 5.96 12.28
N GLU A 228 14.62 5.81 11.55
CA GLU A 228 15.86 5.20 12.06
C GLU A 228 16.33 5.80 13.40
N LYS A 229 16.22 7.14 13.54
CA LYS A 229 16.62 7.88 14.74
C LYS A 229 15.55 7.91 15.85
N GLY A 230 14.42 7.23 15.70
CA GLY A 230 13.34 7.24 16.69
C GLY A 230 12.64 8.59 16.89
N GLU A 231 12.73 9.50 15.91
CA GLU A 231 12.14 10.85 15.95
C GLU A 231 10.64 10.85 15.65
N ILE A 232 10.18 9.89 14.85
CA ILE A 232 8.78 9.72 14.51
C ILE A 232 8.44 8.25 14.35
N ALA A 233 7.26 7.86 14.80
CA ALA A 233 6.65 6.57 14.53
C ALA A 233 5.20 6.72 14.09
N LEU A 234 4.77 5.86 13.17
CA LEU A 234 3.39 5.74 12.69
C LEU A 234 2.90 4.34 12.99
N ILE A 235 1.73 4.22 13.63
CA ILE A 235 1.11 2.95 13.97
C ILE A 235 -0.35 2.99 13.51
N TYR A 236 -0.70 2.22 12.48
CA TYR A 236 -2.06 2.10 11.98
C TYR A 236 -2.74 0.88 12.58
N THR A 237 -3.89 1.10 13.23
CA THR A 237 -4.78 0.05 13.71
C THR A 237 -6.08 0.04 12.91
N PRO A 238 -6.52 -1.12 12.38
CA PRO A 238 -7.73 -1.21 11.57
C PRO A 238 -9.01 -1.13 12.41
N GLU A 239 -8.93 -1.44 13.71
CA GLU A 239 -10.07 -1.41 14.62
C GLU A 239 -9.69 -0.72 15.94
N MET A 240 -10.71 -0.45 16.75
CA MET A 240 -10.53 0.04 18.12
C MET A 240 -10.04 -1.10 19.02
N GLN A 241 -8.72 -1.26 19.07
CA GLN A 241 -8.04 -2.25 19.91
C GLN A 241 -6.92 -1.59 20.71
N SER A 242 -6.68 -2.10 21.92
CA SER A 242 -5.61 -1.63 22.79
C SER A 242 -4.25 -2.02 22.21
N LEU A 243 -3.34 -1.05 22.13
CA LEU A 243 -1.98 -1.22 21.64
C LEU A 243 -1.01 -1.17 22.81
N ASN A 244 -0.34 -2.30 23.07
CA ASN A 244 0.80 -2.35 23.97
C ASN A 244 2.07 -2.00 23.18
N LEU A 245 2.64 -0.83 23.45
CA LEU A 245 3.77 -0.29 22.71
C LEU A 245 5.10 -0.48 23.44
N ASN A 246 6.14 -0.79 22.66
CA ASN A 246 7.54 -0.74 23.08
C ASN A 246 8.20 0.50 22.46
N LEU A 247 8.57 1.45 23.31
CA LEU A 247 9.06 2.77 22.93
C LEU A 247 10.50 3.01 23.43
N SER A 248 11.22 1.93 23.78
CA SER A 248 12.63 1.98 24.21
C SER A 248 13.54 2.67 23.20
N HIS A 249 13.23 2.52 21.91
CA HIS A 249 13.99 3.10 20.79
C HIS A 249 13.39 4.39 20.24
N MET A 250 12.34 4.93 20.86
CA MET A 250 11.85 6.27 20.55
C MET A 250 12.66 7.31 21.31
N LYS A 251 12.97 8.44 20.65
CA LYS A 251 13.47 9.63 21.33
C LYS A 251 12.37 10.20 22.23
N LYS A 252 12.79 10.68 23.39
CA LYS A 252 11.92 11.21 24.44
C LYS A 252 12.33 12.64 24.79
N PRO A 253 11.39 13.49 25.25
CA PRO A 253 9.95 13.24 25.28
C PRO A 253 9.34 13.19 23.87
N PHE A 254 8.19 12.53 23.73
CA PHE A 254 7.43 12.51 22.48
C PHE A 254 5.97 12.85 22.71
N GLU A 255 5.35 13.51 21.74
CA GLU A 255 3.91 13.74 21.69
C GLU A 255 3.22 12.54 21.02
N ALA A 256 2.07 12.12 21.56
CA ALA A 256 1.22 11.10 20.97
C ALA A 256 -0.10 11.71 20.47
N VAL A 257 -0.41 11.49 19.19
CA VAL A 257 -1.62 12.01 18.52
C VAL A 257 -2.29 10.90 17.72
N TRP A 258 -3.59 10.70 17.96
CA TRP A 258 -4.42 9.87 17.10
C TRP A 258 -4.99 10.69 15.95
N ILE A 259 -4.96 10.14 14.74
CA ILE A 259 -5.60 10.71 13.55
C ILE A 259 -6.69 9.76 13.08
N ASN A 260 -7.89 10.29 12.89
CA ASN A 260 -9.00 9.57 12.29
C ASN A 260 -8.87 9.58 10.75
N PRO A 261 -8.50 8.47 10.09
CA PRO A 261 -8.31 8.42 8.64
C PRO A 261 -9.60 8.64 7.83
N ARG A 262 -10.77 8.55 8.49
CA ARG A 262 -12.09 8.78 7.88
C ARG A 262 -12.47 10.25 7.84
N ARG A 263 -11.92 11.07 8.73
CA ARG A 263 -12.39 12.46 8.96
C ARG A 263 -11.26 13.49 9.12
N GLU A 264 -10.01 13.05 9.21
CA GLU A 264 -8.82 13.88 9.50
C GLU A 264 -8.86 14.58 10.87
N GLU A 265 -9.68 14.06 11.79
CA GLU A 265 -9.73 14.54 13.15
C GLU A 265 -8.48 14.10 13.92
N GLU A 266 -7.82 15.05 14.60
CA GLU A 266 -6.65 14.80 15.43
C GLU A 266 -7.06 14.83 16.91
N VAL A 267 -6.72 13.80 17.67
CA VAL A 267 -6.93 13.70 19.11
C VAL A 267 -5.57 13.61 19.79
N ARG A 268 -5.13 14.70 20.41
CA ARG A 268 -3.88 14.76 21.16
C ARG A 268 -4.07 14.06 22.51
N ILE A 269 -3.20 13.08 22.79
CA ILE A 269 -3.25 12.34 24.05
C ILE A 269 -2.37 13.00 25.10
N GLY A 270 -1.20 13.51 24.70
CA GLY A 270 -0.27 14.19 25.57
C GLY A 270 1.19 13.92 25.21
N VAL A 271 2.07 14.32 26.12
CA VAL A 271 3.52 14.14 26.01
C VAL A 271 3.97 13.06 26.99
N PHE A 272 4.81 12.15 26.52
CA PHE A 272 5.27 10.99 27.27
C PHE A 272 6.79 10.88 27.27
N SER A 273 7.30 10.33 28.37
CA SER A 273 8.72 9.97 28.56
C SER A 273 8.82 8.58 29.17
N CYS A 274 8.28 7.57 28.48
CA CYS A 274 8.26 6.18 28.94
C CYS A 274 8.71 5.21 27.83
N ASP A 275 9.19 4.03 28.24
CA ASP A 275 9.57 2.94 27.31
C ASP A 275 8.40 2.00 26.99
N ARG A 276 7.33 2.04 27.77
CA ARG A 276 6.12 1.24 27.56
C ARG A 276 4.91 2.14 27.68
N LEU A 277 3.96 1.95 26.78
CA LEU A 277 2.71 2.70 26.81
C LEU A 277 1.59 1.83 26.27
N ASN A 278 0.46 1.81 26.97
CA ASN A 278 -0.77 1.24 26.46
C ASN A 278 -1.66 2.37 25.99
N LEU A 279 -2.07 2.34 24.72
CA LEU A 279 -3.04 3.28 24.16
C LEU A 279 -4.17 2.54 23.47
N THR A 280 -5.39 3.03 23.67
CA THR A 280 -6.57 2.59 22.91
C THR A 280 -7.04 3.77 22.05
N PRO A 281 -7.44 3.53 20.79
CA PRO A 281 -8.03 4.59 19.97
C PRO A 281 -9.26 5.23 20.64
N PRO A 282 -9.52 6.52 20.41
CA PRO A 282 -10.56 7.28 21.13
C PRO A 282 -12.00 6.91 20.73
N GLY A 283 -12.19 6.04 19.73
CA GLY A 283 -13.52 5.58 19.31
C GLY A 283 -13.45 4.45 18.26
N PRO A 284 -14.61 3.92 17.83
CA PRO A 284 -14.69 2.76 16.95
C PRO A 284 -14.05 2.98 15.56
N GLY A 285 -13.65 1.89 14.90
CA GLY A 285 -13.07 1.85 13.56
C GLY A 285 -11.57 2.10 13.51
N ASP A 286 -11.05 2.42 12.32
CA ASP A 286 -9.62 2.56 12.06
C ASP A 286 -9.04 3.90 12.53
N TRP A 287 -7.76 3.87 12.94
CA TRP A 287 -7.00 5.02 13.45
C TRP A 287 -5.52 4.92 13.12
N LEU A 288 -4.88 6.07 12.94
CA LEU A 288 -3.42 6.20 12.83
C LEU A 288 -2.89 6.90 14.08
N LEU A 289 -2.02 6.25 14.85
CA LEU A 289 -1.25 6.88 15.91
C LEU A 289 0.04 7.46 15.31
N ILE A 290 0.33 8.72 15.64
CA ILE A 290 1.61 9.35 15.38
C ILE A 290 2.28 9.62 16.73
N LEU A 291 3.50 9.13 16.87
CA LEU A 291 4.41 9.48 17.96
C LEU A 291 5.50 10.37 17.38
N LYS A 292 5.69 11.57 17.91
CA LYS A 292 6.69 12.52 17.41
C LYS A 292 7.54 13.03 18.56
N ALA A 293 8.84 12.81 18.50
CA ALA A 293 9.79 13.37 19.44
C ALA A 293 9.69 14.89 19.44
N LEU A 294 9.63 15.46 20.65
CA LEU A 294 9.82 16.89 20.85
C LEU A 294 11.34 17.08 20.90
N SER A 295 11.88 17.69 19.85
CA SER A 295 13.30 18.03 19.72
C SER A 295 13.86 18.65 20.99
#